data_AF-A0AAW4NFK0-F1
#
_entry.id   AF-A0AAW4NFK0-F1
#
_cell.length_a   1.000
_cell.length_b   1.000
_cell.length_c   1.000
_cell.angle_alpha   90.00
_cell.angle_beta   90.00
_cell.angle_gamma   90.00
#
_symmetry.space_group_name_H-M   'P 1'
#
loop_
_entity.id
_entity.type
_entity.pdbx_description
1 polymer ?
#
loop_
_entity_poly.entity_id
_entity_poly.type
_entity_poly.pdbx_seq_one_letter_code
_entity_poly.pdbx_strand_id
1 'polypeptide(L)'
;MDSKFPKGLPYSTLVTDRHQSYFKMNVKDHQVCLAHLLRNAVYLNELDSNQNWSRRFIQLIEHSINLRREGNITSRKIKVLKTKMKNLLGESLTHLDNEFEKFKRGILKVKDYLFTFLSNPSVPYDNNASERGVRKIKIKQKVSGCFRTDGGADDFAKLHSIAETAMKNGNSKFNAILAVVQQ
;
A
#
# COMPACT_ATOMS: atom_id res chain seq x y z
N MET A 1 13.65 -11.31 5.03
CA MET A 1 13.31 -10.06 5.74
C MET A 1 14.18 -9.92 6.98
N ASP A 2 14.27 -10.99 7.77
CA ASP A 2 14.88 -11.03 9.11
C ASP A 2 16.36 -10.62 9.18
N SER A 3 17.16 -10.83 8.12
CA SER A 3 18.57 -10.41 8.14
C SER A 3 18.80 -8.91 8.00
N LYS A 4 17.88 -8.17 7.35
CA LYS A 4 18.02 -6.71 7.13
C LYS A 4 17.39 -5.87 8.23
N PHE A 5 16.37 -6.40 8.91
CA PHE A 5 15.68 -5.74 10.02
C PHE A 5 15.54 -6.68 11.21
N PRO A 6 16.65 -7.03 11.91
CA PRO A 6 16.64 -8.05 12.96
C PRO A 6 15.75 -7.69 14.15
N LYS A 7 15.49 -6.40 14.40
CA LYS A 7 14.56 -5.91 15.43
C LYS A 7 13.20 -5.49 14.87
N GLY A 8 12.98 -5.64 13.56
CA GLY A 8 11.83 -5.08 12.85
C GLY A 8 11.83 -3.54 12.84
N LEU A 9 10.63 -2.97 12.79
CA LEU A 9 10.36 -1.53 12.79
C LEU A 9 9.24 -1.22 13.81
N PRO A 10 9.48 -1.40 15.12
CA PRO A 10 8.43 -1.45 16.15
C PRO A 10 7.65 -0.15 16.34
N TYR A 11 8.16 0.98 15.82
CA TYR A 11 7.52 2.28 15.90
C TYR A 11 6.87 2.73 14.58
N SER A 12 6.93 1.91 13.54
CA SER A 12 6.45 2.25 12.20
C SER A 12 5.14 1.56 11.86
N THR A 13 4.29 2.25 11.10
CA THR A 13 3.14 1.63 10.44
C THR A 13 3.50 1.31 8.99
N LEU A 14 3.41 0.05 8.58
CA LEU A 14 3.74 -0.36 7.22
C LEU A 14 2.53 -0.24 6.29
N VAL A 15 2.69 0.48 5.18
CA VAL A 15 1.70 0.53 4.11
C VAL A 15 2.06 -0.50 3.03
N THR A 16 1.19 -1.49 2.81
CA THR A 16 1.57 -2.68 2.02
C THR A 16 0.51 -3.06 0.98
N ASP A 17 0.92 -3.78 -0.06
CA ASP A 17 0.06 -4.42 -1.06
C ASP A 17 -0.58 -5.74 -0.58
N ARG A 18 -0.48 -6.02 0.73
CA ARG A 18 -0.92 -7.25 1.41
C ARG A 18 -0.09 -8.50 1.14
N HIS A 19 1.14 -8.38 0.66
CA HIS A 19 2.01 -9.55 0.61
C HIS A 19 2.23 -10.14 2.03
N GLN A 20 2.01 -11.45 2.19
CA GLN A 20 1.91 -12.07 3.53
C GLN A 20 3.18 -11.93 4.39
N SER A 21 4.35 -11.81 3.76
CA SER A 21 5.63 -11.65 4.47
C SER A 21 5.70 -10.39 5.33
N TYR A 22 4.99 -9.31 4.96
CA TYR A 22 5.02 -8.07 5.74
C TYR A 22 4.33 -8.21 7.10
N PHE A 23 3.28 -9.03 7.19
CA PHE A 23 2.54 -9.24 8.46
C PHE A 23 3.30 -10.10 9.48
N LYS A 24 4.47 -10.63 9.12
CA LYS A 24 5.38 -11.32 10.04
C LYS A 24 6.43 -10.37 10.65
N MET A 25 6.52 -9.13 10.17
CA MET A 25 7.48 -8.17 10.68
C MET A 25 7.01 -7.58 12.01
N ASN A 26 7.93 -7.44 12.96
CA ASN A 26 7.66 -6.71 14.20
C ASN A 26 7.50 -5.20 13.90
N VAL A 27 6.27 -4.73 13.77
CA VAL A 27 5.94 -3.33 13.50
C VAL A 27 4.80 -2.84 14.39
N LYS A 28 4.65 -1.51 14.50
CA LYS A 28 3.61 -0.91 15.35
C LYS A 28 2.20 -1.27 14.84
N ASP A 29 2.01 -1.18 13.54
CA ASP A 29 0.72 -1.39 12.88
C ASP A 29 0.89 -1.60 11.37
N HIS A 30 -0.20 -1.90 10.67
CA HIS A 30 -0.26 -1.96 9.22
C HIS A 30 -1.37 -1.08 8.66
N GLN A 31 -1.16 -0.64 7.42
CA GLN A 31 -2.20 -0.14 6.54
C GLN A 31 -2.13 -0.91 5.23
N VAL A 32 -3.28 -1.38 4.77
CA VAL A 32 -3.38 -2.01 3.45
C VAL A 32 -3.57 -0.94 2.38
N CYS A 33 -2.86 -1.07 1.27
CA CYS A 33 -3.03 -0.20 0.11
C CYS A 33 -4.44 -0.38 -0.49
N LEU A 34 -5.29 0.63 -0.31
CA LEU A 34 -6.67 0.60 -0.78
C LEU A 34 -6.76 0.65 -2.31
N ALA A 35 -5.78 1.27 -2.99
CA ALA A 35 -5.74 1.32 -4.45
C ALA A 35 -5.65 -0.07 -5.12
N HIS A 36 -4.98 -1.03 -4.47
CA HIS A 36 -4.97 -2.42 -4.94
C HIS A 36 -6.33 -3.09 -4.74
N LEU A 37 -6.98 -2.85 -3.61
CA LEU A 37 -8.30 -3.42 -3.32
C LEU A 37 -9.37 -2.88 -4.25
N LEU A 38 -9.36 -1.57 -4.52
CA LEU A 38 -10.28 -0.92 -5.44
C LEU A 38 -10.13 -1.49 -6.86
N ARG A 39 -8.90 -1.67 -7.37
CA ARG A 39 -8.68 -2.30 -8.69
C ARG A 39 -9.25 -3.71 -8.77
N ASN A 40 -9.02 -4.53 -7.73
CA ASN A 40 -9.58 -5.88 -7.68
C ASN A 40 -11.12 -5.85 -7.65
N ALA A 41 -11.72 -4.92 -6.90
CA ALA A 41 -13.18 -4.79 -6.85
C ALA A 41 -13.78 -4.26 -8.16
N VAL A 42 -13.06 -3.41 -8.90
CA VAL A 42 -13.45 -2.98 -10.25
C VAL A 42 -13.46 -4.17 -11.21
N TYR A 43 -12.41 -5.00 -11.20
CA TYR A 43 -12.38 -6.24 -11.98
C TYR A 43 -13.57 -7.15 -11.67
N LEU A 44 -13.98 -7.28 -10.40
CA LEU A 44 -15.17 -8.05 -10.05
C LEU A 44 -16.48 -7.44 -10.60
N ASN A 45 -16.58 -6.11 -10.71
CA ASN A 45 -17.72 -5.48 -11.37
C ASN A 45 -17.73 -5.69 -12.89
N GLU A 46 -16.56 -5.86 -13.50
CA GLU A 46 -16.42 -6.21 -14.93
C GLU A 46 -16.79 -7.68 -15.16
N LEU A 47 -16.42 -8.56 -14.22
CA LEU A 47 -16.71 -10.00 -14.26
C LEU A 47 -18.22 -10.28 -14.13
N ASP A 48 -18.90 -9.56 -13.25
CA ASP A 48 -20.36 -9.61 -13.11
C ASP A 48 -20.89 -8.19 -12.86
N SER A 49 -21.59 -7.65 -13.85
CA SER A 49 -22.18 -6.31 -13.82
C SER A 49 -23.55 -6.27 -13.14
N ASN A 50 -24.19 -7.41 -12.87
CA ASN A 50 -25.49 -7.48 -12.22
C ASN A 50 -25.37 -7.50 -10.69
N GLN A 51 -24.25 -7.99 -10.14
CA GLN A 51 -24.03 -7.94 -8.69
C GLN A 51 -23.82 -6.50 -8.15
N ASN A 52 -24.07 -6.31 -6.85
CA ASN A 52 -23.88 -5.02 -6.17
C ASN A 52 -22.87 -5.05 -5.02
N TRP A 53 -22.34 -6.22 -4.67
CA TRP A 53 -21.44 -6.40 -3.54
C TRP A 53 -20.12 -5.65 -3.73
N SER A 54 -19.48 -5.78 -4.89
CA SER A 54 -18.22 -5.10 -5.21
C SER A 54 -18.42 -3.58 -5.35
N ARG A 55 -19.58 -3.13 -5.85
CA ARG A 55 -19.96 -1.71 -5.88
C ARG A 55 -20.06 -1.13 -4.47
N ARG A 56 -20.75 -1.82 -3.56
CA ARG A 56 -20.89 -1.42 -2.16
C ARG A 56 -19.54 -1.42 -1.44
N PHE A 57 -18.65 -2.37 -1.76
CA PHE A 57 -17.28 -2.39 -1.26
C PHE A 57 -16.50 -1.15 -1.68
N ILE A 58 -16.51 -0.82 -2.98
CA ILE A 58 -15.86 0.38 -3.52
C ILE A 58 -16.37 1.65 -2.84
N GLN A 59 -17.70 1.83 -2.80
CA GLN A 59 -18.32 3.00 -2.18
C GLN A 59 -17.91 3.17 -0.72
N LEU A 60 -17.78 2.08 0.04
CA LEU A 60 -17.37 2.14 1.44
C LEU A 60 -15.91 2.56 1.60
N ILE A 61 -15.03 2.08 0.72
CA ILE A 61 -13.62 2.48 0.67
C ILE A 61 -13.50 3.95 0.25
N GLU A 62 -14.17 4.38 -0.81
CA GLU A 62 -14.15 5.77 -1.28
C GLU A 62 -14.70 6.73 -0.23
N HIS A 63 -15.80 6.37 0.44
CA HIS A 63 -16.34 7.15 1.54
C HIS A 63 -15.30 7.34 2.67
N SER A 64 -14.55 6.28 3.00
CA SER A 64 -13.48 6.39 4.01
C SER A 64 -12.36 7.35 3.59
N ILE A 65 -11.98 7.35 2.31
CA ILE A 65 -10.97 8.26 1.76
C ILE A 65 -11.49 9.71 1.78
N ASN A 66 -12.75 9.93 1.42
CA ASN A 66 -13.35 11.26 1.43
C ASN A 66 -13.45 11.84 2.84
N LEU A 67 -13.86 11.04 3.83
CA LEU A 67 -13.85 11.46 5.24
C LEU A 67 -12.46 11.94 5.69
N ARG A 68 -11.40 11.31 5.19
CA ARG A 68 -10.03 11.74 5.47
C ARG A 68 -9.65 13.04 4.77
N ARG A 69 -10.03 13.20 3.51
CA ARG A 69 -9.74 14.42 2.73
C ARG A 69 -10.45 15.64 3.30
N GLU A 70 -11.67 15.47 3.76
CA GLU A 70 -12.49 16.52 4.38
C GLU A 70 -12.06 16.82 5.83
N GLY A 71 -11.17 16.03 6.43
CA GLY A 71 -10.79 16.14 7.85
C GLY A 71 -11.92 15.79 8.83
N ASN A 72 -13.05 15.29 8.35
CA ASN A 72 -14.26 15.06 9.13
C ASN A 72 -14.28 13.67 9.77
N ILE A 73 -13.21 13.34 10.52
CA ILE A 73 -13.01 12.02 11.14
C ILE A 73 -13.34 12.07 12.63
N THR A 74 -14.18 11.14 13.07
CA THR A 74 -14.42 10.88 14.49
C THR A 74 -14.36 9.38 14.78
N SER A 75 -14.08 9.01 16.03
CA SER A 75 -14.06 7.60 16.45
C SER A 75 -15.39 6.89 16.19
N ARG A 76 -16.52 7.63 16.29
CA ARG A 76 -17.85 7.13 15.93
C ARG A 76 -17.94 6.77 14.44
N LYS A 77 -17.48 7.64 13.55
CA LYS A 77 -17.47 7.37 12.09
C LYS A 77 -16.58 6.19 11.73
N ILE A 78 -15.40 6.08 12.35
CA ILE A 78 -14.51 4.92 12.16
C ILE A 78 -15.20 3.63 12.61
N LYS A 79 -15.88 3.63 13.76
CA LYS A 79 -16.65 2.46 14.24
C LYS A 79 -17.78 2.08 13.28
N VAL A 80 -18.49 3.07 12.73
CA VAL A 80 -19.54 2.85 11.73
C VAL A 80 -18.96 2.22 10.46
N LEU A 81 -17.84 2.72 9.93
CA LEU A 81 -17.16 2.14 8.77
C LEU A 81 -16.74 0.69 9.02
N LYS A 82 -16.11 0.41 10.16
CA LYS A 82 -15.71 -0.95 10.55
C LYS A 82 -16.92 -1.90 10.64
N THR A 83 -18.04 -1.40 11.16
CA THR A 83 -19.29 -2.18 11.27
C THR A 83 -19.90 -2.46 9.89
N LYS A 84 -20.00 -1.44 9.02
CA LYS A 84 -20.49 -1.60 7.64
C LYS A 84 -19.62 -2.58 6.86
N MET A 85 -18.30 -2.48 6.99
CA MET A 85 -17.36 -3.39 6.34
C MET A 85 -17.53 -4.83 6.86
N LYS A 86 -17.64 -5.01 8.19
CA LYS A 86 -17.88 -6.32 8.78
C LYS A 86 -19.17 -6.96 8.25
N ASN A 87 -20.26 -6.20 8.17
CA ASN A 87 -21.54 -6.71 7.67
C ASN A 87 -21.43 -7.10 6.19
N LEU A 88 -20.82 -6.26 5.36
CA LEU A 88 -20.61 -6.54 3.93
C LEU A 88 -19.75 -7.80 3.72
N LEU A 89 -18.70 -7.98 4.51
CA LEU A 89 -17.85 -9.19 4.48
C LEU A 89 -18.54 -10.43 5.10
N GLY A 90 -19.70 -10.26 5.75
CA GLY A 90 -20.50 -11.35 6.29
C GLY A 90 -21.52 -11.92 5.29
N GLU A 91 -21.74 -11.24 4.16
CA GLU A 91 -22.68 -11.69 3.13
C GLU A 91 -22.17 -12.97 2.43
N SER A 92 -23.08 -13.89 2.11
CA SER A 92 -22.77 -15.08 1.34
C SER A 92 -22.64 -14.73 -0.15
N LEU A 93 -21.51 -15.10 -0.77
CA LEU A 93 -21.25 -14.86 -2.19
C LEU A 93 -21.19 -16.16 -3.00
N THR A 94 -21.73 -17.25 -2.45
CA THR A 94 -21.71 -18.59 -3.07
C THR A 94 -22.48 -18.67 -4.39
N HIS A 95 -23.34 -17.69 -4.66
CA HIS A 95 -24.11 -17.58 -5.90
C HIS A 95 -23.36 -16.81 -7.00
N LEU A 96 -22.21 -16.22 -6.68
CA LEU A 96 -21.35 -15.49 -7.60
C LEU A 96 -20.15 -16.36 -7.99
N ASP A 97 -19.36 -15.86 -8.94
CA ASP A 97 -18.09 -16.48 -9.29
C ASP A 97 -17.15 -16.63 -8.08
N ASN A 98 -16.36 -17.69 -8.05
CA ASN A 98 -15.43 -17.99 -6.96
C ASN A 98 -14.40 -16.88 -6.70
N GLU A 99 -14.08 -16.04 -7.69
CA GLU A 99 -13.23 -14.86 -7.52
C GLU A 99 -13.75 -13.90 -6.43
N PHE A 100 -15.07 -13.80 -6.24
CA PHE A 100 -15.67 -12.97 -5.19
C PHE A 100 -15.36 -13.51 -3.79
N GLU A 101 -15.54 -14.83 -3.58
CA GLU A 101 -15.23 -15.48 -2.30
C GLU A 101 -13.72 -15.45 -2.00
N LYS A 102 -12.87 -15.66 -3.03
CA LYS A 102 -11.41 -15.51 -2.88
C LYS A 102 -11.04 -14.10 -2.44
N PHE A 103 -11.62 -13.08 -3.08
CA PHE A 103 -11.37 -11.69 -2.73
C PHE A 103 -11.85 -11.39 -1.31
N LYS A 104 -13.11 -11.72 -0.96
CA LYS A 104 -13.68 -11.55 0.39
C LYS A 104 -12.82 -12.21 1.45
N ARG A 105 -12.39 -13.46 1.24
CA ARG A 105 -11.49 -14.19 2.16
C ARG A 105 -10.15 -13.50 2.31
N GLY A 106 -9.61 -12.94 1.22
CA GLY A 106 -8.40 -12.12 1.23
C GLY A 106 -8.54 -10.86 2.07
N ILE A 107 -9.70 -10.19 2.02
CA ILE A 107 -9.98 -9.00 2.84
C ILE A 107 -10.19 -9.36 4.31
N LEU A 108 -10.91 -10.45 4.61
CA LEU A 108 -11.17 -10.89 5.98
C LEU A 108 -9.88 -11.08 6.79
N LYS A 109 -8.80 -11.55 6.15
CA LYS A 109 -7.47 -11.71 6.77
C LYS A 109 -6.81 -10.40 7.19
N VAL A 110 -7.18 -9.28 6.59
CA VAL A 110 -6.53 -7.98 6.78
C VAL A 110 -7.50 -6.86 7.18
N LYS A 111 -8.74 -7.23 7.54
CA LYS A 111 -9.85 -6.29 7.79
C LYS A 111 -9.51 -5.20 8.82
N ASP A 112 -8.66 -5.53 9.80
CA ASP A 112 -8.32 -4.62 10.89
C ASP A 112 -7.35 -3.52 10.43
N TYR A 113 -6.66 -3.72 9.30
CA TYR A 113 -5.66 -2.81 8.71
C TYR A 113 -6.19 -1.99 7.53
N LEU A 114 -7.51 -2.01 7.28
CA LEU A 114 -8.11 -1.27 6.16
C LEU A 114 -8.22 0.24 6.46
N PHE A 115 -8.45 0.59 7.71
CA PHE A 115 -8.85 1.95 8.13
C PHE A 115 -7.87 2.61 9.11
N THR A 116 -6.64 2.09 9.22
CA THR A 116 -5.59 2.62 10.11
C THR A 116 -5.28 4.09 9.80
N PHE A 117 -5.26 4.45 8.52
CA PHE A 117 -5.06 5.82 8.03
C PHE A 117 -6.10 6.82 8.57
N LEU A 118 -7.29 6.38 9.00
CA LEU A 118 -8.27 7.29 9.61
C LEU A 118 -7.88 7.68 11.04
N SER A 119 -7.19 6.80 11.75
CA SER A 119 -6.76 7.06 13.13
C SER A 119 -5.39 7.74 13.20
N ASN A 120 -4.56 7.56 12.17
CA ASN A 120 -3.24 8.16 12.10
C ASN A 120 -3.06 9.01 10.82
N PRO A 121 -3.09 10.36 10.94
CA PRO A 121 -2.88 11.27 9.82
C PRO A 121 -1.54 11.09 9.07
N SER A 122 -0.49 10.61 9.73
CA SER A 122 0.80 10.41 9.06
C SER A 122 0.84 9.18 8.15
N VAL A 123 -0.19 8.31 8.23
CA VAL A 123 -0.27 7.09 7.41
C VAL A 123 -1.12 7.37 6.17
N PRO A 124 -0.58 7.16 4.95
CA PRO A 124 -1.36 7.24 3.72
C PRO A 124 -2.22 5.98 3.52
N TYR A 125 -3.34 6.11 2.81
CA TYR A 125 -4.23 4.98 2.47
C TYR A 125 -3.74 4.16 1.26
N ASP A 126 -2.71 4.62 0.56
CA ASP A 126 -2.11 3.95 -0.60
C ASP A 126 -0.59 3.82 -0.47
N ASN A 127 -0.01 2.93 -1.29
CA ASN A 127 1.43 2.65 -1.30
C ASN A 127 2.16 3.31 -2.49
N ASN A 128 1.58 4.37 -3.06
CA ASN A 128 2.09 4.99 -4.30
C ASN A 128 3.53 5.51 -4.15
N ALA A 129 3.92 5.95 -2.95
CA ALA A 129 5.29 6.42 -2.69
C ALA A 129 6.31 5.29 -2.87
N SER A 130 6.05 4.11 -2.28
CA SER A 130 6.96 2.96 -2.40
C SER A 130 6.98 2.40 -3.81
N GLU A 131 5.82 2.28 -4.46
CA GLU A 131 5.70 1.82 -5.84
C GLU A 131 6.49 2.72 -6.81
N ARG A 132 6.40 4.05 -6.64
CA ARG A 132 7.19 5.02 -7.42
C ARG A 132 8.69 4.88 -7.17
N GLY A 133 9.11 4.61 -5.94
CA GLY A 133 10.52 4.38 -5.60
C GLY A 133 11.09 3.16 -6.33
N VAL A 134 10.38 2.03 -6.29
CA VAL A 134 10.80 0.77 -6.95
C VAL A 134 10.74 0.86 -8.47
N ARG A 135 9.83 1.67 -9.03
CA ARG A 135 9.66 1.85 -10.48
C ARG A 135 10.96 2.21 -11.20
N LYS A 136 11.87 2.96 -10.57
CA LYS A 136 13.15 3.35 -11.17
C LYS A 136 14.03 2.15 -11.52
N ILE A 137 14.07 1.17 -10.63
CA ILE A 137 14.80 -0.09 -10.83
C ILE A 137 14.17 -0.86 -11.99
N LYS A 138 12.84 -0.93 -12.04
CA LYS A 138 12.11 -1.58 -13.15
C LYS A 138 12.31 -0.88 -14.49
N ILE A 139 12.35 0.46 -14.52
CA ILE A 139 12.64 1.23 -15.74
C ILE A 139 14.06 0.93 -16.22
N LYS A 140 15.05 0.97 -15.32
CA LYS A 140 16.43 0.59 -15.66
C LYS A 140 16.45 -0.82 -16.28
N GLN A 141 15.77 -1.78 -15.66
CA GLN A 141 15.71 -3.15 -16.18
C GLN A 141 15.08 -3.24 -17.57
N LYS A 142 14.00 -2.50 -17.80
CA LYS A 142 13.29 -2.47 -19.09
C LYS A 142 14.13 -1.85 -20.20
N VAL A 143 14.83 -0.74 -19.92
CA VAL A 143 15.56 0.04 -20.93
C VAL A 143 16.97 -0.50 -21.15
N SER A 144 17.66 -0.90 -20.08
CA SER A 144 19.09 -1.26 -20.10
C SER A 144 19.36 -2.71 -19.73
N GLY A 145 18.32 -3.54 -19.59
CA GLY A 145 18.46 -4.95 -19.18
C GLY A 145 18.88 -5.13 -17.73
N CYS A 146 19.38 -6.32 -17.39
CA CYS A 146 19.81 -6.67 -16.04
C CYS A 146 21.06 -5.89 -15.58
N PHE A 147 21.32 -5.89 -14.27
CA PHE A 147 22.64 -5.46 -13.77
C PHE A 147 23.64 -6.57 -14.07
N ARG A 148 24.83 -6.19 -14.57
CA ARG A 148 25.88 -7.16 -14.94
C ARG A 148 26.62 -7.72 -13.73
N THR A 149 26.64 -6.96 -12.63
CA THR A 149 27.27 -7.32 -11.35
C THR A 149 26.41 -6.83 -10.19
N ASP A 150 26.51 -7.49 -9.04
CA ASP A 150 25.85 -7.05 -7.81
C ASP A 150 26.38 -5.70 -7.33
N GLY A 151 27.68 -5.44 -7.51
CA GLY A 151 28.29 -4.14 -7.21
C GLY A 151 27.65 -2.99 -8.00
N GLY A 152 27.43 -3.17 -9.31
CA GLY A 152 26.76 -2.15 -10.12
C GLY A 152 25.28 -1.97 -9.76
N ALA A 153 24.61 -3.01 -9.22
CA ALA A 153 23.26 -2.88 -8.68
C ALA A 153 23.25 -2.10 -7.35
N ASP A 154 24.24 -2.33 -6.50
CA ASP A 154 24.40 -1.66 -5.21
C ASP A 154 24.74 -0.17 -5.39
N ASP A 155 25.67 0.16 -6.29
CA ASP A 155 26.03 1.55 -6.62
C ASP A 155 24.83 2.32 -7.17
N PHE A 156 24.07 1.69 -8.08
CA PHE A 156 22.82 2.25 -8.59
C PHE A 156 21.82 2.52 -7.46
N ALA A 157 21.67 1.58 -6.51
CA ALA A 157 20.77 1.73 -5.38
C ALA A 157 21.23 2.86 -4.43
N LYS A 158 22.52 2.98 -4.14
CA LYS A 158 23.09 4.05 -3.31
C LYS A 158 22.86 5.44 -3.92
N LEU A 159 23.23 5.63 -5.19
CA LEU A 159 23.04 6.90 -5.89
C LEU A 159 21.57 7.33 -5.91
N HIS A 160 20.66 6.39 -6.19
CA HIS A 160 19.24 6.68 -6.14
C HIS A 160 18.73 6.97 -4.73
N SER A 161 19.23 6.27 -3.71
CA SER A 161 18.88 6.53 -2.31
C SER A 161 19.26 7.96 -1.90
N ILE A 162 20.48 8.41 -2.24
CA ILE A 162 20.96 9.77 -1.97
C ILE A 162 20.09 10.81 -2.69
N ALA A 163 19.89 10.63 -4.00
CA ALA A 163 19.12 11.58 -4.81
C ALA A 163 17.67 11.71 -4.34
N GLU A 164 17.01 10.60 -3.99
CA GLU A 164 15.63 10.62 -3.48
C GLU A 164 15.54 11.24 -2.09
N THR A 165 16.52 10.98 -1.23
CA THR A 165 16.57 11.59 0.11
C THR A 165 16.77 13.09 0.01
N ALA A 166 17.65 13.55 -0.88
CA ALA A 166 17.85 14.98 -1.16
C ALA A 166 16.55 15.65 -1.61
N MET A 167 15.86 15.08 -2.62
CA MET A 167 14.57 15.60 -3.07
C MET A 167 13.52 15.70 -1.97
N LYS A 168 13.38 14.65 -1.15
CA LYS A 168 12.38 14.61 -0.07
C LYS A 168 12.62 15.69 0.99
N ASN A 169 13.86 16.15 1.12
CA ASN A 169 14.25 17.24 2.02
C ASN A 169 14.36 18.60 1.30
N GLY A 170 13.81 18.73 0.08
CA GLY A 170 13.80 20.00 -0.66
C GLY A 170 15.13 20.36 -1.34
N ASN A 171 16.09 19.45 -1.39
CA ASN A 171 17.42 19.69 -1.97
C ASN A 171 17.51 19.23 -3.44
N SER A 172 18.44 19.86 -4.18
CA SER A 172 18.76 19.48 -5.56
C SER A 172 19.43 18.11 -5.61
N LYS A 173 18.92 17.22 -6.49
CA LYS A 173 19.56 15.92 -6.78
C LYS A 173 20.99 16.07 -7.26
N PHE A 174 21.21 17.02 -8.17
CA PHE A 174 22.50 17.24 -8.79
C PHE A 174 23.53 17.64 -7.73
N ASN A 175 23.19 18.62 -6.89
CA ASN A 175 24.08 19.08 -5.83
C ASN A 175 24.37 17.97 -4.82
N ALA A 176 23.37 17.16 -4.47
CA ALA A 176 23.54 16.04 -3.55
C ALA A 176 24.47 14.95 -4.09
N ILE A 177 24.36 14.61 -5.38
CA ILE A 177 25.26 13.65 -6.02
C ILE A 177 26.66 14.26 -6.17
N LEU A 178 26.76 15.52 -6.60
CA LEU A 178 28.02 16.24 -6.77
C LEU A 178 28.83 16.26 -5.47
N ALA A 179 28.17 16.55 -4.34
CA ALA A 179 28.80 16.58 -3.01
C ALA A 179 29.34 15.22 -2.54
N VAL A 180 28.85 14.11 -3.11
CA VAL A 180 29.35 12.76 -2.80
C VAL A 180 30.54 12.38 -3.68
N VAL A 181 30.58 12.87 -4.92
CA VAL A 181 31.66 12.60 -5.88
C VAL A 181 32.90 13.47 -5.62
N GLN A 182 32.73 14.62 -4.95
CA GLN A 182 33.81 15.57 -4.65
C GLN A 182 34.51 15.34 -3.30
N GLN A 183 34.21 14.25 -2.59
CA GLN A 183 34.90 13.82 -1.36
C GLN A 183 36.07 12.90 -1.68
#